data_AF-A0A438J101-F1
#
_entry.id   AF-A0A438J101-F1
#
_cell.length_a   1.000
_cell.length_b   1.000
_cell.length_c   1.000
_cell.angle_alpha   90.00
_cell.angle_beta   90.00
_cell.angle_gamma   90.00
#
_symmetry.space_group_name_H-M   'P 1'
#
loop_
_entity.id
_entity.type
_entity.pdbx_description
1 polymer ?
#
loop_
_entity_poly.entity_id
_entity_poly.type
_entity_poly.pdbx_seq_one_letter_code
_entity_poly.pdbx_strand_id
1 'polypeptide(L)'
;MRRFLRSPSLVESRGRLILVATVEKSKLNVPKSLRIWGLQACGTTWVEIERMPQQLYLQFAEVEGSQGFDCVGHGEFIAIMIRGSDKALLFNIYGKTWQWIPPCPFLSGSGGSSSSSGEGCELHGFAYEPRLATPVTTLLDQLTLPFQPFNG
;
A
#
# COMPACT_ATOMS: atom_id res chain seq x y z
N MET A 1 -0.89 22.78 -21.36
CA MET A 1 0.30 21.92 -21.08
C MET A 1 -0.15 20.69 -20.30
N ARG A 2 0.19 19.48 -20.76
CA ARG A 2 -0.21 18.23 -20.11
C ARG A 2 0.74 17.92 -18.94
N ARG A 3 0.18 17.58 -17.77
CA ARG A 3 0.92 16.94 -16.67
C ARG A 3 0.93 15.44 -16.95
N PHE A 4 2.04 14.78 -16.70
CA PHE A 4 2.14 13.33 -16.90
C PHE A 4 2.11 12.66 -15.53
N LEU A 5 1.26 11.65 -15.40
CA LEU A 5 1.26 10.75 -14.27
C LEU A 5 2.23 9.62 -14.59
N ARG A 6 3.20 9.37 -13.71
CA ARG A 6 4.10 8.22 -13.77
C ARG A 6 3.79 7.30 -12.59
N SER A 7 3.77 6.00 -12.88
CA SER A 7 3.45 4.92 -11.94
C SER A 7 2.11 5.15 -11.24
N PRO A 8 1.00 5.32 -11.98
CA PRO A 8 -0.31 5.47 -11.37
C PRO A 8 -0.72 4.14 -10.70
N SER A 9 -1.09 4.20 -9.43
CA SER A 9 -1.66 3.09 -8.68
C SER A 9 -3.04 3.47 -8.16
N LEU A 10 -4.05 2.69 -8.50
CA LEU A 10 -5.42 2.86 -8.05
C LEU A 10 -5.68 1.89 -6.90
N VAL A 11 -6.06 2.40 -5.74
CA VAL A 11 -6.29 1.60 -4.54
C VAL A 11 -7.64 1.91 -3.91
N GLU A 12 -8.20 0.92 -3.22
CA GLU A 12 -9.37 1.07 -2.37
C GLU A 12 -8.92 1.23 -0.91
N SER A 13 -9.58 2.10 -0.15
CA SER A 13 -9.40 2.20 1.31
C SER A 13 -10.68 2.71 1.97
N ARG A 14 -11.32 1.90 2.83
CA ARG A 14 -12.56 2.24 3.56
C ARG A 14 -13.71 2.71 2.65
N GLY A 15 -13.96 2.00 1.57
CA GLY A 15 -14.96 2.29 0.54
C GLY A 15 -14.60 3.48 -0.37
N ARG A 16 -13.38 4.00 -0.30
CA ARG A 16 -12.94 5.15 -1.11
C ARG A 16 -11.95 4.72 -2.18
N LEU A 17 -12.16 5.21 -3.40
CA LEU A 17 -11.21 5.02 -4.49
C LEU A 17 -10.15 6.13 -4.43
N ILE A 18 -8.89 5.72 -4.41
CA ILE A 18 -7.74 6.61 -4.25
C ILE A 18 -6.74 6.36 -5.38
N LEU A 19 -6.26 7.42 -6.00
CA LEU A 19 -5.19 7.39 -6.99
C LEU A 19 -3.91 7.91 -6.36
N VAL A 20 -2.82 7.16 -6.51
CA VAL A 20 -1.47 7.56 -6.13
C VAL A 20 -0.63 7.63 -7.39
N ALA A 21 0.07 8.74 -7.63
CA ALA A 21 0.97 8.83 -8.78
C ALA A 21 2.07 9.86 -8.54
N THR A 22 3.18 9.69 -9.24
CA THR A 22 4.14 10.78 -9.39
C THR A 22 3.70 11.71 -10.51
N VAL A 23 3.80 13.02 -10.26
CA VAL A 23 3.46 14.07 -11.22
C VAL A 23 4.74 14.69 -11.73
N GLU A 24 4.92 14.60 -13.05
CA GLU A 24 6.02 15.25 -13.76
C GLU A 24 5.49 16.28 -14.77
N LYS A 25 6.27 17.34 -15.00
CA LYS A 25 5.96 18.35 -16.00
C LYS A 25 7.15 18.50 -16.95
N SER A 26 6.98 18.09 -18.20
CA SER A 26 8.08 17.91 -19.16
C SER A 26 8.78 19.19 -19.63
N LYS A 27 8.27 20.39 -19.31
CA LYS A 27 8.74 21.66 -19.89
C LYS A 27 8.86 22.84 -18.91
N LEU A 28 8.78 22.61 -17.60
CA LEU A 28 8.89 23.67 -16.59
C LEU A 28 9.67 23.18 -15.38
N ASN A 29 10.33 24.11 -14.68
CA ASN A 29 11.02 23.90 -13.39
C ASN A 29 10.05 23.62 -12.23
N VAL A 30 8.96 22.87 -12.49
CA VAL A 30 8.05 22.44 -11.42
C VAL A 30 8.66 21.20 -10.79
N PRO A 31 8.91 21.21 -9.47
CA PRO A 31 9.40 20.03 -8.77
C PRO A 31 8.48 18.83 -9.01
N LYS A 32 9.09 17.68 -9.32
CA LYS A 32 8.37 16.42 -9.33
C LYS A 32 7.84 16.15 -7.91
N SER A 33 6.69 15.49 -7.82
CA SER A 33 6.04 15.20 -6.54
C SER A 33 5.20 13.93 -6.63
N LEU A 34 5.14 13.15 -5.56
CA LEU A 34 4.14 12.10 -5.39
C LEU A 34 2.88 12.70 -4.79
N ARG A 35 1.74 12.41 -5.39
CA ARG A 35 0.45 12.98 -5.01
C ARG A 35 -0.62 11.92 -4.91
N ILE A 36 -1.61 12.24 -4.08
CA ILE A 36 -2.74 11.37 -3.80
C ILE A 36 -4.02 12.13 -4.13
N TRP A 37 -4.91 11.49 -4.88
CA TRP A 37 -6.24 12.01 -5.18
C TRP A 37 -7.30 11.05 -4.67
N GLY A 38 -8.37 11.59 -4.11
CA GLY A 38 -9.56 10.83 -3.75
C GLY A 38 -10.69 11.09 -4.75
N LEU A 39 -11.37 10.03 -5.18
CA LEU A 39 -12.61 10.17 -5.95
C LEU A 39 -13.71 10.70 -5.02
N GLN A 40 -14.36 11.78 -5.43
CA GLN A 40 -15.49 12.36 -4.72
C GLN A 40 -16.73 11.47 -4.84
N ALA A 41 -17.68 11.64 -3.91
CA ALA A 41 -18.91 10.85 -3.87
C ALA A 41 -19.77 10.93 -5.15
N CYS A 42 -19.61 11.99 -5.96
CA CYS A 42 -20.27 12.10 -7.27
C CYS A 42 -19.72 11.12 -8.34
N GLY A 43 -18.67 10.36 -8.03
CA GLY A 43 -18.13 9.30 -8.89
C GLY A 43 -17.33 9.76 -10.10
N THR A 44 -17.24 11.07 -10.36
CA THR A 44 -16.63 11.63 -11.58
C THR A 44 -15.52 12.63 -11.32
N THR A 45 -15.42 13.15 -10.09
CA THR A 45 -14.48 14.23 -9.75
C THR A 45 -13.37 13.72 -8.84
N TRP A 46 -12.12 13.95 -9.23
CA TRP A 46 -10.94 13.64 -8.43
C TRP A 46 -10.39 14.91 -7.78
N VAL A 47 -10.10 14.84 -6.49
CA VAL A 47 -9.53 15.97 -5.73
C VAL A 47 -8.19 15.55 -5.13
N GLU A 48 -7.16 16.40 -5.26
CA GLU A 48 -5.86 16.19 -4.61
C GLU A 48 -6.07 16.26 -3.10
N ILE A 49 -5.90 15.13 -2.40
CA ILE A 49 -6.10 15.03 -0.96
C ILE A 49 -4.80 15.13 -0.17
N GLU A 50 -3.66 14.86 -0.81
CA GLU A 50 -2.35 15.01 -0.20
C GLU A 50 -1.22 15.11 -1.23
N ARG A 51 -0.12 15.78 -0.84
CA ARG A 51 1.14 15.80 -1.58
C ARG A 51 2.30 15.46 -0.65
N MET A 52 3.16 14.54 -1.08
CA MET A 52 4.38 14.22 -0.35
C MET A 52 5.27 15.46 -0.14
N PRO A 53 5.77 15.72 1.08
CA PRO A 53 6.71 16.80 1.33
C PRO A 53 7.95 16.71 0.43
N GLN A 54 8.42 17.85 -0.11
CA GLN A 54 9.46 17.86 -1.14
C GLN A 54 10.75 17.16 -0.70
N GLN A 55 11.17 17.36 0.55
CA GLN A 55 12.39 16.73 1.07
C GLN A 55 12.28 15.20 1.13
N LEU A 56 11.12 14.69 1.54
CA LEU A 56 10.84 13.26 1.55
C LEU A 56 10.77 12.72 0.11
N TYR A 57 10.20 13.48 -0.81
CA TYR A 57 10.13 13.09 -2.21
C TYR A 57 11.52 12.93 -2.85
N LEU A 58 12.49 13.78 -2.51
CA LEU A 58 13.86 13.63 -3.01
C LEU A 58 14.48 12.29 -2.57
N GLN A 59 14.29 11.90 -1.30
CA GLN A 59 14.73 10.61 -0.79
C GLN A 59 13.99 9.45 -1.46
N PHE A 60 12.67 9.58 -1.63
CA PHE A 60 11.86 8.59 -2.33
C PHE A 60 12.33 8.40 -3.78
N ALA A 61 12.57 9.48 -4.52
CA ALA A 61 12.98 9.43 -5.92
C ALA A 61 14.38 8.84 -6.11
N GLU A 62 15.28 9.05 -5.15
CA GLU A 62 16.60 8.40 -5.12
C GLU A 62 16.47 6.88 -5.01
N VAL A 63 15.60 6.40 -4.11
CA VAL A 63 15.35 4.96 -3.94
C VAL A 63 14.54 4.37 -5.09
N GLU A 64 13.54 5.09 -5.60
CA GLU A 64 12.65 4.64 -6.68
C GLU A 64 13.38 4.51 -8.01
N GLY A 65 14.42 5.31 -8.27
CA GLY A 65 15.34 5.08 -9.38
C GLY A 65 14.66 4.97 -10.75
N SER A 66 13.46 5.56 -10.92
CA SER A 66 12.59 5.40 -12.09
C SER A 66 11.96 4.01 -12.34
N GLN A 67 12.07 3.07 -11.41
CA GLN A 67 11.47 1.73 -11.52
C GLN A 67 9.96 1.68 -11.26
N GLY A 68 9.42 2.74 -10.68
CA GLY A 68 8.05 2.84 -10.25
C GLY A 68 7.80 2.22 -8.88
N PHE A 69 6.52 2.14 -8.56
CA PHE A 69 6.03 1.65 -7.28
C PHE A 69 4.64 1.07 -7.46
N ASP A 70 4.24 0.26 -6.49
CA ASP A 70 2.89 -0.26 -6.35
C ASP A 70 2.31 0.23 -5.02
N CYS A 71 0.98 0.31 -4.92
CA CYS A 71 0.32 0.75 -3.70
C CYS A 71 -0.74 -0.24 -3.23
N VAL A 72 -0.93 -0.27 -1.91
CA VAL A 72 -2.00 -1.02 -1.26
C VAL A 72 -2.65 -0.10 -0.24
N GLY A 73 -3.98 0.03 -0.31
CA GLY A 73 -4.78 0.68 0.70
C GLY A 73 -5.31 -0.34 1.71
N HIS A 74 -5.21 -0.04 3.00
CA HIS A 74 -5.84 -0.85 4.04
C HIS A 74 -6.22 0.02 5.24
N GLY A 75 -7.51 0.04 5.57
CA GLY A 75 -8.03 0.88 6.65
C GLY A 75 -7.77 2.37 6.38
N GLU A 76 -6.89 2.97 7.18
CA GLU A 76 -6.50 4.38 7.07
C GLU A 76 -5.13 4.59 6.44
N PHE A 77 -4.48 3.51 6.00
CA PHE A 77 -3.12 3.56 5.50
C PHE A 77 -3.06 3.26 4.00
N ILE A 78 -2.10 3.91 3.34
CA ILE A 78 -1.65 3.55 2.01
C ILE A 78 -0.18 3.18 2.12
N ALA A 79 0.14 1.92 1.83
CA ALA A 79 1.51 1.48 1.66
C ALA A 79 1.94 1.71 0.20
N ILE A 80 3.14 2.23 0.01
CA ILE A 80 3.77 2.53 -1.28
C ILE A 80 5.06 1.73 -1.33
N MET A 81 5.09 0.65 -2.10
CA MET A 81 6.22 -0.26 -2.21
C MET A 81 7.01 0.06 -3.46
N ILE A 82 8.31 0.27 -3.31
CA ILE A 82 9.19 0.68 -4.41
C ILE A 82 9.64 -0.57 -5.15
N ARG A 83 9.46 -0.60 -6.47
CA ARG A 83 9.80 -1.79 -7.27
C ARG A 83 11.30 -2.07 -7.25
N GLY A 84 11.67 -3.34 -7.10
CA GLY A 84 13.06 -3.77 -6.97
C GLY A 84 13.76 -3.29 -5.68
N SER A 85 13.00 -2.89 -4.65
CA SER A 85 13.53 -2.46 -3.36
C SER A 85 12.80 -3.12 -2.19
N ASP A 86 13.52 -3.26 -1.06
CA ASP A 86 12.98 -3.67 0.23
C ASP A 86 12.39 -2.51 1.04
N LYS A 87 12.32 -1.31 0.44
CA LYS A 87 11.83 -0.09 1.08
C LYS A 87 10.40 0.23 0.66
N ALA A 88 9.64 0.74 1.62
CA ALA A 88 8.28 1.19 1.40
C ALA A 88 7.97 2.43 2.25
N LEU A 89 7.03 3.24 1.79
CA LEU A 89 6.44 4.34 2.55
C LEU A 89 5.04 3.99 2.99
N LEU A 90 4.66 4.50 4.16
CA LEU A 90 3.30 4.47 4.68
C LEU A 90 2.76 5.90 4.73
N PHE A 91 1.56 6.08 4.19
CA PHE A 91 0.80 7.31 4.34
C PHE A 91 -0.43 7.07 5.21
N ASN A 92 -0.56 7.81 6.31
CA ASN A 92 -1.78 7.83 7.12
C ASN A 92 -2.74 8.89 6.57
N ILE A 93 -3.90 8.44 6.07
CA ILE A 93 -4.90 9.29 5.42
C ILE A 93 -5.50 10.34 6.37
N TYR A 94 -5.72 9.99 7.64
CA TYR A 94 -6.34 10.92 8.61
C TYR A 94 -5.30 11.81 9.29
N GLY A 95 -4.17 11.21 9.69
CA GLY A 95 -3.07 11.94 10.31
C GLY A 95 -2.28 12.83 9.34
N LYS A 96 -2.46 12.62 8.03
CA LYS A 96 -1.70 13.30 6.97
C LYS A 96 -0.18 13.15 7.16
N THR A 97 0.24 12.02 7.71
CA THR A 97 1.64 11.72 7.99
C THR A 97 2.22 10.75 6.98
N TRP A 98 3.49 11.00 6.64
CA TRP A 98 4.29 10.15 5.78
C TRP A 98 5.41 9.55 6.60
N GLN A 99 5.64 8.25 6.47
CA GLN A 99 6.67 7.56 7.22
C GLN A 99 7.31 6.45 6.38
N TRP A 100 8.63 6.33 6.42
CA TRP A 100 9.30 5.13 5.93
C TRP A 100 8.91 3.94 6.80
N ILE A 101 8.51 2.85 6.17
CA ILE A 101 8.29 1.59 6.88
C ILE A 101 9.64 1.13 7.42
N PRO A 102 9.78 0.87 8.73
CA PRO A 102 11.03 0.38 9.29
C PRO A 102 11.47 -0.93 8.61
N PRO A 103 12.77 -1.15 8.39
CA PRO A 103 13.27 -2.39 7.84
C PRO A 103 12.80 -3.60 8.66
N CYS A 104 12.38 -4.66 7.98
CA CYS A 104 12.04 -5.90 8.65
C CYS A 104 13.33 -6.62 9.09
N PRO A 105 13.54 -6.88 10.39
CA PRO A 105 14.76 -7.49 10.89
C PRO A 105 14.93 -8.97 10.46
N PHE A 106 13.91 -9.55 9.82
CA PHE A 106 13.93 -10.92 9.31
C PHE A 106 14.30 -11.03 7.82
N LEU A 107 14.35 -9.91 7.09
CA LEU A 107 14.74 -9.90 5.67
C LEU A 107 16.27 -9.99 5.47
N SER A 108 17.05 -9.81 6.53
CA SER A 108 18.52 -9.86 6.54
C SER A 108 19.12 -11.28 6.50
N GLY A 109 18.29 -12.33 6.32
CA GLY A 109 18.71 -13.73 6.33
C GLY A 109 18.95 -14.38 4.96
N SER A 110 18.60 -13.73 3.84
CA SER A 110 18.83 -14.25 2.49
C SER A 110 20.23 -13.88 1.97
N GLY A 111 21.25 -14.49 2.58
CA GLY A 111 22.56 -14.71 1.95
C GLY A 111 23.43 -13.48 1.68
N GLY A 112 24.50 -13.33 2.46
CA GLY A 112 25.72 -12.72 1.95
C GLY A 112 26.16 -13.45 0.68
N SER A 113 25.95 -12.84 -0.47
CA SER A 113 26.52 -13.24 -1.74
C SER A 113 26.55 -12.03 -2.64
N SER A 114 27.76 -11.58 -2.92
CA SER A 114 28.14 -10.81 -4.08
C SER A 114 27.86 -11.59 -5.37
N SER A 115 26.61 -12.00 -5.60
CA SER A 115 26.16 -12.52 -6.90
C SER A 115 25.56 -11.37 -7.68
N SER A 116 26.19 -11.08 -8.81
CA SER A 116 25.85 -10.13 -9.87
C SER A 116 24.53 -10.46 -10.60
N SER A 117 23.50 -10.88 -9.87
CA SER A 117 22.16 -11.19 -10.37
C SER A 117 21.17 -10.44 -9.49
N GLY A 118 20.77 -9.26 -9.95
CA GLY A 118 20.08 -8.21 -9.18
C GLY A 118 18.63 -8.50 -8.81
N GLU A 119 18.33 -9.66 -8.23
CA GLU A 119 17.07 -9.87 -7.50
C GLU A 119 17.28 -9.44 -6.04
N GLY A 120 17.09 -8.13 -5.80
CA GLY A 120 16.91 -7.63 -4.44
C GLY A 120 15.61 -8.18 -3.84
N CYS A 121 15.54 -8.27 -2.51
CA CYS A 121 14.28 -8.56 -1.80
C CYS A 121 13.26 -7.47 -2.13
N GLU A 122 12.34 -7.74 -3.05
CA GLU A 122 11.26 -6.83 -3.41
C GLU A 122 10.09 -6.99 -2.42
N LEU A 123 9.59 -5.87 -1.89
CA LEU A 123 8.39 -5.89 -1.06
C LEU A 123 7.13 -5.94 -1.92
N HIS A 124 6.29 -6.93 -1.62
CA HIS A 124 4.92 -7.01 -2.14
C HIS A 124 3.92 -6.90 -1.00
N GLY A 125 2.76 -6.30 -1.31
CA GLY A 125 1.72 -6.04 -0.34
C GLY A 125 0.37 -6.50 -0.87
N PHE A 126 -0.50 -6.84 0.07
CA PHE A 126 -1.86 -7.27 -0.21
C PHE A 126 -2.78 -6.65 0.84
N ALA A 127 -3.89 -6.05 0.37
CA ALA A 127 -4.94 -5.56 1.26
C ALA A 127 -5.72 -6.77 1.77
N TYR A 128 -5.23 -7.38 2.84
CA TYR A 128 -5.87 -8.55 3.43
C TYR A 128 -6.15 -8.29 4.90
N GLU A 129 -7.42 -8.43 5.26
CA GLU A 129 -7.87 -8.47 6.64
C GLU A 129 -8.02 -9.96 7.03
N PRO A 130 -6.99 -10.57 7.66
CA PRO A 130 -7.05 -11.98 8.01
C PRO A 130 -8.19 -12.23 8.98
N ARG A 131 -9.22 -12.95 8.52
CA ARG A 131 -10.26 -13.48 9.40
C ARG A 131 -9.79 -14.85 9.88
N LEU A 132 -9.47 -14.94 11.17
CA LEU A 132 -9.16 -16.22 11.80
C LEU A 132 -10.47 -17.05 11.84
N ALA A 133 -10.72 -17.84 10.81
CA ALA A 133 -11.77 -18.85 10.86
C ALA A 133 -11.30 -19.92 11.85
N THR A 134 -11.75 -19.83 13.10
CA THR A 134 -11.51 -20.88 14.09
C THR A 134 -12.62 -21.93 13.94
N PRO A 135 -12.35 -23.13 13.42
CA PRO A 135 -13.37 -24.17 13.24
C PRO A 135 -13.98 -24.69 14.55
N VAL A 136 -13.45 -24.25 15.71
CA VAL A 136 -13.90 -24.69 17.04
C VAL A 136 -15.26 -24.10 17.41
N THR A 137 -15.59 -22.88 17.00
CA THR A 137 -16.91 -22.29 17.34
C THR A 137 -18.05 -23.00 16.62
N THR A 138 -17.87 -23.38 15.35
CA THR A 138 -18.83 -24.19 14.61
C THR A 138 -18.97 -25.62 15.16
N LEU A 139 -17.89 -26.19 15.71
CA LEU A 139 -17.92 -27.49 16.40
C LEU A 139 -18.65 -27.39 17.75
N LEU A 140 -18.45 -26.31 18.51
CA LEU A 140 -19.13 -26.08 19.79
C LEU A 140 -20.65 -25.86 19.60
N ASP A 141 -21.06 -25.15 18.54
CA ASP A 141 -22.49 -24.99 18.21
C ASP A 141 -23.16 -26.33 17.84
N GLN A 142 -22.43 -27.26 17.21
CA GLN A 142 -22.95 -28.60 16.93
C GLN A 142 -23.08 -29.47 18.19
N LEU A 143 -22.21 -29.27 19.19
CA LEU A 143 -22.22 -30.03 20.44
C LEU A 143 -23.23 -29.51 21.48
N THR A 144 -23.82 -28.32 21.27
CA THR A 144 -24.82 -27.73 22.17
C THR A 144 -26.26 -27.99 21.73
N LEU A 145 -26.49 -28.77 20.66
CA LEU A 145 -27.83 -29.20 20.27
C LEU A 145 -28.44 -30.07 21.39
N PRO A 146 -29.65 -29.73 21.89
CA PRO A 146 -30.29 -30.51 22.95
C PRO A 146 -30.57 -31.93 22.44
N PHE A 147 -30.08 -32.93 23.19
CA PHE A 147 -30.38 -34.34 22.94
C PHE A 147 -31.89 -34.54 22.86
N GLN A 148 -32.41 -34.96 21.70
CA GLN A 148 -33.81 -35.35 21.59
C GLN A 148 -34.04 -36.61 22.43
N PRO A 149 -35.02 -36.63 23.36
CA PRO A 149 -35.35 -37.84 24.09
C PRO A 149 -35.94 -38.86 23.12
N PHE A 150 -35.34 -40.05 23.08
CA PHE A 150 -35.90 -41.21 22.41
C PHE A 150 -37.21 -41.59 23.11
N ASN A 151 -38.36 -41.26 22.52
CA ASN A 151 -39.63 -41.88 22.87
C ASN A 151 -39.76 -43.17 22.08
N GLY A 152 -39.52 -44.29 22.75
CA GLY A 152 -39.88 -45.64 22.28
C GLY A 152 -41.35 -45.95 22.52
#